data_AF-A0A9Q0II60-F1
#
_entry.id   AF-A0A9Q0II60-F1
#
_cell.length_a   1.000
_cell.length_b   1.000
_cell.length_c   1.000
_cell.angle_alpha   90.00
_cell.angle_beta   90.00
_cell.angle_gamma   90.00
#
_symmetry.space_group_name_H-M   'P 1'
#
loop_
_entity.id
_entity.type
_entity.pdbx_description
1 polymer ?
#
loop_
_entity_poly.entity_id
_entity_poly.type
_entity_poly.pdbx_seq_one_letter_code
_entity_poly.pdbx_strand_id
1 'polypeptide(L)'
;METQPANQDRNNQRQQAAASFKAFMVSNSTKSNQNLYDHLARLLTKVMDERPQNAVDVIEDLSFRVKRELLADFQGTLRGVPLATAAQLLAEQQRLLFSQVDEVEHDDEQLESQYPDVNEISYYLEQAGVGLGREEMQRIFLALKKLVDSHPLQRCRLWGKILGTESNYIVAEIENREGTEEEEQTPTEPSGTGVNKCVYYVCKEPGLPWLKLPAVTPAQINAARCIRKFFTGRLDAPISSYPPFPGLEANYLRAQIARISAGTQVSPLGFYQFAEEEGEDEPEEPSDSYNQNPDFEGVPVSKMAESLSTWVHHVQHILQQGRCSWDKEILSTPPWSTKMSSTLTPQYAVAVLRSNLWPGAHAYACGKKFENVYVGWGLKFAGEGYVQSTPLVVQKDYPSGPDVTEALDASLEEEQALEAAIELKQEELESLEGEEDDEDDYDSLDES
;
A
#
# COMPACT_ATOMS: atom_id res chain seq x y z
N MET A 1 -63.01 61.26 12.07
CA MET A 1 -62.16 60.65 11.04
C MET A 1 -61.15 59.71 11.72
N GLU A 2 -61.58 58.58 12.31
CA GLU A 2 -60.69 57.74 13.15
C GLU A 2 -60.91 56.22 12.98
N THR A 3 -61.26 55.73 11.78
CA THR A 3 -61.50 54.28 11.55
C THR A 3 -60.57 53.62 10.53
N GLN A 4 -59.56 54.33 10.02
CA GLN A 4 -58.68 53.81 8.95
C GLN A 4 -57.52 52.89 9.42
N PRO A 5 -56.76 53.16 10.51
CA PRO A 5 -55.55 52.38 10.82
C PRO A 5 -55.84 50.95 11.33
N ALA A 6 -56.86 50.78 12.17
CA ALA A 6 -57.22 49.46 12.72
C ALA A 6 -57.73 48.46 11.65
N ASN A 7 -58.23 48.97 10.52
CA ASN A 7 -58.71 48.14 9.42
C ASN A 7 -57.56 47.69 8.50
N GLN A 8 -56.50 48.51 8.40
CA GLN A 8 -55.28 48.19 7.66
C GLN A 8 -54.47 47.08 8.34
N ASP A 9 -54.30 47.14 9.67
CA ASP A 9 -53.58 46.09 10.42
C ASP A 9 -54.29 44.73 10.36
N ARG A 10 -55.63 44.71 10.44
CA ARG A 10 -56.42 43.49 10.26
C ARG A 10 -56.30 42.91 8.85
N ASN A 11 -56.22 43.76 7.83
CA ASN A 11 -56.02 43.31 6.45
C ASN A 11 -54.61 42.76 6.23
N ASN A 12 -53.58 43.37 6.80
CA ASN A 12 -52.20 42.85 6.77
C ASN A 12 -52.09 41.49 7.47
N GLN A 13 -52.68 41.32 8.65
CA GLN A 13 -52.70 40.02 9.34
C GLN A 13 -53.40 38.94 8.51
N ARG A 14 -54.51 39.26 7.83
CA ARG A 14 -55.19 38.32 6.93
C ARG A 14 -54.35 37.95 5.72
N GLN A 15 -53.66 38.92 5.11
CA GLN A 15 -52.76 38.66 3.98
C GLN A 15 -51.56 37.79 4.39
N GLN A 16 -50.97 38.05 5.55
CA GLN A 16 -49.86 37.26 6.07
C GLN A 16 -50.31 35.82 6.41
N ALA A 17 -51.50 35.65 6.98
CA ALA A 17 -52.09 34.33 7.22
C ALA A 17 -52.36 33.58 5.90
N ALA A 18 -52.89 34.26 4.87
CA ALA A 18 -53.13 33.66 3.56
C ALA A 18 -51.82 33.27 2.85
N ALA A 19 -50.78 34.10 2.96
CA ALA A 19 -49.45 33.81 2.41
C ALA A 19 -48.80 32.60 3.09
N SER A 20 -48.89 32.52 4.43
CA SER A 20 -48.41 31.38 5.21
C SER A 20 -49.13 30.09 4.83
N PHE A 21 -50.46 30.14 4.68
CA PHE A 21 -51.24 28.97 4.27
C PHE A 21 -50.93 28.53 2.83
N LYS A 22 -50.74 29.48 1.90
CA LYS A 22 -50.31 29.15 0.53
C LYS A 22 -48.95 28.46 0.53
N ALA A 23 -47.98 28.95 1.31
CA ALA A 23 -46.67 28.32 1.44
C ALA A 23 -46.79 26.86 1.95
N PHE A 24 -47.67 26.63 2.93
CA PHE A 24 -47.99 25.28 3.39
C PHE A 24 -48.59 24.40 2.29
N MET A 25 -49.54 24.90 1.49
CA MET A 25 -50.16 24.14 0.40
C MET A 25 -49.21 23.80 -0.75
N VAL A 26 -48.17 24.61 -0.96
CA VAL A 26 -47.14 24.38 -2.00
C VAL A 26 -46.09 23.37 -1.54
N SER A 27 -46.07 22.99 -0.26
CA SER A 27 -45.17 21.93 0.22
C SER A 27 -45.52 20.57 -0.41
N ASN A 28 -44.49 19.85 -0.85
CA ASN A 28 -44.67 18.54 -1.47
C ASN A 28 -44.94 17.46 -0.43
N SER A 29 -45.87 16.56 -0.73
CA SER A 29 -46.10 15.35 0.06
C SER A 29 -44.90 14.39 -0.05
N THR A 30 -44.47 13.82 1.08
CA THR A 30 -43.41 12.81 1.09
C THR A 30 -43.81 11.49 0.42
N LYS A 31 -45.11 11.23 0.25
CA LYS A 31 -45.62 9.97 -0.34
C LYS A 31 -45.87 10.08 -1.85
N SER A 32 -46.49 11.16 -2.30
CA SER A 32 -46.85 11.35 -3.71
C SER A 32 -45.96 12.34 -4.46
N ASN A 33 -45.10 13.08 -3.75
CA ASN A 33 -44.32 14.20 -4.29
C ASN A 33 -45.17 15.25 -5.03
N GLN A 34 -46.46 15.32 -4.71
CA GLN A 34 -47.39 16.33 -5.23
C GLN A 34 -47.68 17.35 -4.13
N ASN A 35 -47.86 18.61 -4.52
CA ASN A 35 -48.33 19.65 -3.63
C ASN A 35 -49.87 19.76 -3.67
N LEU A 36 -50.45 20.29 -2.58
CA LEU A 36 -51.91 20.43 -2.46
C LEU A 36 -52.44 21.58 -3.32
N TYR A 37 -51.65 22.63 -3.49
CA TYR A 37 -52.01 23.82 -4.27
C TYR A 37 -52.29 23.49 -5.73
N ASP A 38 -51.36 22.81 -6.41
CA ASP A 38 -51.49 22.46 -7.83
C ASP A 38 -52.57 21.39 -8.02
N HIS A 39 -52.72 20.45 -7.07
CA HIS A 39 -53.78 19.45 -7.14
C HIS A 39 -55.17 20.10 -7.12
N LEU A 40 -55.41 21.01 -6.18
CA LEU A 40 -56.68 21.73 -6.08
C LEU A 40 -56.89 22.68 -7.27
N ALA A 41 -55.84 23.34 -7.76
CA ALA A 41 -55.93 24.18 -8.95
C ALA A 41 -56.37 23.35 -10.18
N ARG A 42 -55.72 22.21 -10.43
CA ARG A 42 -56.07 21.29 -11.54
C ARG A 42 -57.47 20.71 -11.39
N LEU A 43 -57.86 20.36 -10.17
CA LEU A 43 -59.21 19.88 -9.88
C LEU A 43 -60.26 20.95 -10.20
N LEU A 44 -60.03 22.20 -9.78
CA LEU A 44 -60.93 23.30 -10.08
C LEU A 44 -60.98 23.62 -11.58
N THR A 45 -59.84 23.56 -12.29
CA THR A 45 -59.80 23.69 -13.75
C THR A 45 -60.65 22.60 -14.42
N LYS A 46 -60.50 21.33 -14.01
CA LYS A 46 -61.32 20.21 -14.50
C LYS A 46 -62.81 20.41 -14.24
N VAL A 47 -63.20 20.91 -13.07
CA VAL A 47 -64.60 21.22 -12.75
C VAL A 47 -65.13 22.35 -13.64
N MET A 48 -64.32 23.38 -13.89
CA MET A 48 -64.68 24.48 -14.79
C MET A 48 -64.88 24.03 -16.24
N ASP A 49 -64.06 23.08 -16.70
CA ASP A 49 -64.09 22.56 -18.07
C ASP A 49 -65.25 21.56 -18.28
N GLU A 50 -65.43 20.59 -17.37
CA GLU A 50 -66.44 19.51 -17.51
C GLU A 50 -67.86 19.94 -17.12
N ARG A 51 -68.03 21.02 -16.34
CA ARG A 51 -69.32 21.58 -15.85
C ARG A 51 -70.38 20.52 -15.46
N PRO A 52 -70.09 19.61 -14.50
CA PRO A 52 -71.04 18.59 -14.06
C PRO A 52 -72.26 19.19 -13.36
N GLN A 53 -73.46 18.63 -13.59
CA GLN A 53 -74.72 19.10 -12.97
C GLN A 53 -74.70 19.04 -11.43
N ASN A 54 -74.07 17.99 -10.85
CA ASN A 54 -73.90 17.81 -9.41
C ASN A 54 -72.41 17.88 -9.03
N ALA A 55 -71.79 19.04 -9.20
CA ALA A 55 -70.35 19.19 -9.03
C ALA A 55 -69.82 18.77 -7.65
N VAL A 56 -70.58 18.98 -6.57
CA VAL A 56 -70.19 18.59 -5.21
C VAL A 56 -70.12 17.07 -5.05
N ASP A 57 -71.06 16.34 -5.65
CA ASP A 57 -71.14 14.88 -5.52
C ASP A 57 -70.04 14.18 -6.35
N VAL A 58 -69.60 14.81 -7.44
CA VAL A 58 -68.64 14.23 -8.40
C VAL A 58 -67.20 14.70 -8.14
N ILE A 59 -66.99 15.65 -7.22
CA ILE A 59 -65.67 16.28 -7.00
C ILE A 59 -64.61 15.29 -6.49
N GLU A 60 -65.02 14.29 -5.71
CA GLU A 60 -64.10 13.26 -5.21
C GLU A 60 -63.61 12.36 -6.36
N ASP A 61 -64.54 11.93 -7.24
CA ASP A 61 -64.20 11.17 -8.44
C ASP A 61 -63.31 11.97 -9.41
N LEU A 62 -63.54 13.28 -9.53
CA LEU A 62 -62.68 14.16 -10.32
C LEU A 62 -61.29 14.29 -9.71
N SER A 63 -61.19 14.44 -8.39
CA SER A 63 -59.93 14.46 -7.65
C SER A 63 -59.14 13.18 -7.84
N PHE A 64 -59.83 12.03 -7.81
CA PHE A 64 -59.22 10.73 -8.09
C PHE A 64 -58.72 10.63 -9.54
N ARG A 65 -59.51 11.07 -10.52
CA ARG A 65 -59.11 11.09 -11.94
C ARG A 65 -57.87 11.95 -12.19
N VAL A 66 -57.82 13.16 -11.63
CA VAL A 66 -56.66 14.07 -11.75
C VAL A 66 -55.38 13.45 -11.18
N LYS A 67 -55.47 12.76 -10.03
CA LYS A 67 -54.32 12.04 -9.45
C LYS A 67 -53.85 10.90 -10.34
N ARG A 68 -54.78 10.17 -10.97
CA ARG A 68 -54.49 9.03 -11.83
C ARG A 68 -53.86 9.45 -13.17
N GLU A 69 -54.33 10.55 -13.75
CA GLU A 69 -53.78 11.12 -15.00
C GLU A 69 -52.29 11.49 -14.81
N LEU A 70 -51.93 12.10 -13.67
CA LEU A 70 -50.55 12.45 -13.35
C LEU A 70 -49.63 11.26 -13.08
N LEU A 71 -50.20 10.12 -12.70
CA LEU A 71 -49.44 8.88 -12.51
C LEU A 71 -49.10 8.23 -13.86
N ALA A 72 -49.86 8.51 -14.92
CA ALA A 72 -49.68 7.90 -16.24
C ALA A 72 -48.49 8.47 -17.02
N ASP A 73 -48.08 9.71 -16.75
CA ASP A 73 -46.88 10.31 -17.37
C ASP A 73 -45.56 9.67 -16.86
N PHE A 74 -45.62 8.85 -15.80
CA PHE A 74 -44.49 8.11 -15.25
C PHE A 74 -44.40 6.66 -15.77
N GLN A 75 -44.77 6.42 -17.04
CA GLN A 75 -44.56 5.13 -17.73
C GLN A 75 -43.11 4.92 -18.21
N GLY A 76 -42.13 5.43 -17.46
CA GLY A 76 -40.75 4.99 -17.55
C GLY A 76 -40.46 4.03 -16.41
N THR A 77 -40.28 2.74 -16.68
CA THR A 77 -39.71 1.79 -15.69
C THR A 77 -38.25 2.10 -15.34
N LEU A 78 -37.59 2.96 -16.12
CA LEU A 78 -36.28 3.50 -15.80
C LEU A 78 -36.44 4.52 -14.68
N ARG A 79 -36.04 4.13 -13.46
CA ARG A 79 -35.77 5.12 -12.41
C ARG A 79 -34.80 6.14 -12.97
N GLY A 80 -35.17 7.42 -12.95
CA GLY A 80 -34.20 8.49 -13.08
C GLY A 80 -33.25 8.39 -11.89
N VAL A 81 -32.12 7.70 -12.08
CA VAL A 81 -31.09 7.58 -11.04
C VAL A 81 -30.42 8.96 -10.95
N PRO A 82 -30.48 9.64 -9.80
CA PRO A 82 -29.73 10.87 -9.61
C PRO A 82 -28.26 10.54 -9.42
N LEU A 83 -27.40 11.30 -10.11
CA LEU A 83 -25.93 11.36 -10.02
C LEU A 83 -25.18 10.11 -10.49
N ALA A 84 -24.19 10.35 -11.35
CA ALA A 84 -23.18 9.38 -11.75
C ALA A 84 -22.61 8.72 -10.48
N THR A 85 -23.05 7.48 -10.22
CA THR A 85 -22.57 6.71 -9.07
C THR A 85 -21.08 6.44 -9.29
N ALA A 86 -20.28 6.29 -8.23
CA ALA A 86 -18.85 5.98 -8.37
C ALA A 86 -18.59 4.78 -9.30
N ALA A 87 -19.48 3.77 -9.28
CA ALA A 87 -19.46 2.64 -10.19
C ALA A 87 -19.67 3.03 -11.67
N GLN A 88 -20.50 4.03 -11.96
CA GLN A 88 -20.72 4.52 -13.33
C GLN A 88 -19.50 5.28 -13.84
N LEU A 89 -18.91 6.16 -13.02
CA LEU A 89 -17.68 6.87 -13.40
C LEU A 89 -16.53 5.89 -13.66
N LEU A 90 -16.40 4.87 -12.81
CA LEU A 90 -15.45 3.77 -13.02
C LEU A 90 -15.73 3.02 -14.32
N ALA A 91 -16.99 2.68 -14.60
CA ALA A 91 -17.37 1.98 -15.82
C ALA A 91 -17.07 2.82 -17.07
N GLU A 92 -17.29 4.13 -17.02
CA GLU A 92 -16.94 5.05 -18.11
C GLU A 92 -15.42 5.08 -18.36
N GLN A 93 -14.61 5.06 -17.31
CA GLN A 93 -13.14 4.96 -17.42
C GLN A 93 -12.69 3.59 -17.96
N GLN A 94 -13.29 2.51 -17.46
CA GLN A 94 -12.97 1.14 -17.91
C GLN A 94 -13.36 0.91 -19.37
N ARG A 95 -14.46 1.52 -19.83
CA ARG A 95 -14.88 1.45 -21.24
C ARG A 95 -13.78 1.96 -22.19
N LEU A 96 -13.02 2.98 -21.78
CA LEU A 96 -11.92 3.53 -22.58
C LEU A 96 -10.77 2.53 -22.79
N LEU A 97 -10.66 1.49 -21.96
CA LEU A 97 -9.67 0.41 -22.17
C LEU A 97 -10.04 -0.47 -23.38
N PHE A 98 -11.31 -0.52 -23.75
CA PHE A 98 -11.82 -1.38 -24.83
C PHE A 98 -12.01 -0.62 -26.15
N SER A 99 -11.91 0.70 -26.15
CA SER A 99 -11.93 1.47 -27.40
C SER A 99 -10.60 1.32 -28.11
N GLN A 100 -10.61 0.69 -29.29
CA GLN A 100 -9.48 0.76 -30.21
C GLN A 100 -9.29 2.23 -30.61
N VAL A 101 -8.15 2.81 -30.26
CA VAL A 101 -7.63 3.96 -30.99
C VAL A 101 -7.06 3.35 -32.27
N ASP A 102 -7.53 3.81 -33.44
CA ASP A 102 -7.16 3.27 -34.75
C ASP A 102 -5.68 2.86 -34.77
N GLU A 103 -5.43 1.55 -34.88
CA GLU A 103 -4.09 0.99 -34.91
C GLU A 103 -3.39 1.59 -36.12
N VAL A 104 -2.39 2.45 -35.86
CA VAL A 104 -1.34 2.69 -36.85
C VAL A 104 -0.69 1.32 -37.03
N GLU A 105 -0.90 0.70 -38.20
CA GLU A 105 -0.23 -0.51 -38.65
C GLU A 105 1.26 -0.38 -38.30
N HIS A 106 1.66 -0.92 -37.14
CA HIS A 106 3.06 -1.11 -36.82
C HIS A 106 3.43 -2.38 -37.55
N ASP A 107 4.32 -2.26 -38.54
CA ASP A 107 4.93 -3.40 -39.22
C ASP A 107 5.34 -4.44 -38.16
N ASP A 108 4.72 -5.62 -38.23
CA ASP A 108 4.94 -6.78 -37.36
C ASP A 108 6.31 -7.43 -37.63
N GLU A 109 7.40 -6.67 -37.55
CA GLU A 109 8.74 -7.22 -37.44
C GLU A 109 9.03 -7.60 -35.98
N GLN A 110 8.60 -8.81 -35.60
CA GLN A 110 9.19 -9.67 -34.55
C GLN A 110 9.70 -9.00 -33.26
N LEU A 111 9.05 -7.95 -32.75
CA LEU A 111 9.35 -7.43 -31.42
C LEU A 111 8.64 -8.32 -30.39
N GLU A 112 9.43 -8.98 -29.55
CA GLU A 112 8.92 -9.72 -28.39
C GLU A 112 8.03 -8.79 -27.56
N SER A 113 6.78 -9.19 -27.32
CA SER A 113 5.81 -8.34 -26.66
C SER A 113 6.30 -7.99 -25.25
N GLN A 114 6.53 -6.70 -24.99
CA GLN A 114 7.06 -6.21 -23.70
C GLN A 114 6.06 -6.38 -22.53
N TYR A 115 4.82 -6.78 -22.81
CA TYR A 115 3.77 -7.08 -21.83
C TYR A 115 3.45 -8.58 -21.77
N PRO A 116 2.95 -9.09 -20.62
CA PRO A 116 2.70 -10.51 -20.44
C PRO A 116 1.36 -10.93 -21.10
N ASP A 117 1.26 -12.18 -21.55
CA ASP A 117 -0.02 -12.77 -21.94
C ASP A 117 -0.85 -13.12 -20.69
N VAL A 118 -1.52 -12.10 -20.15
CA VAL A 118 -2.37 -12.22 -18.95
C VAL A 118 -3.53 -13.19 -19.16
N ASN A 119 -3.98 -13.40 -20.40
CA ASN A 119 -5.08 -14.33 -20.70
C ASN A 119 -4.64 -15.78 -20.54
N GLU A 120 -3.44 -16.10 -21.02
CA GLU A 120 -2.82 -17.40 -20.76
C GLU A 120 -2.56 -17.61 -19.26
N ILE A 121 -2.02 -16.60 -18.58
CA ILE A 121 -1.80 -16.66 -17.13
C ILE A 121 -3.12 -16.91 -16.40
N SER A 122 -4.19 -16.20 -16.77
CA SER A 122 -5.54 -16.38 -16.21
C SER A 122 -6.05 -17.80 -16.42
N TYR A 123 -5.82 -18.40 -17.59
CA TYR A 123 -6.24 -19.77 -17.88
C TYR A 123 -5.61 -20.79 -16.92
N TYR A 124 -4.29 -20.72 -16.71
CA TYR A 124 -3.59 -21.64 -15.82
C TYR A 124 -3.89 -21.37 -14.34
N LEU A 125 -4.03 -20.10 -13.94
CA LEU A 125 -4.43 -19.75 -12.57
C LEU A 125 -5.83 -20.27 -12.24
N GLU A 126 -6.78 -20.15 -13.17
CA GLU A 126 -8.14 -20.67 -12.98
C GLU A 126 -8.13 -22.19 -12.76
N GLN A 127 -7.30 -22.93 -13.49
CA GLN A 127 -7.09 -24.36 -13.27
C GLN A 127 -6.48 -24.66 -11.90
N ALA A 128 -5.59 -23.80 -11.40
CA ALA A 128 -5.04 -23.91 -10.06
C ALA A 128 -6.07 -23.64 -8.94
N GLY A 129 -7.23 -23.08 -9.29
CA GLY A 129 -8.26 -22.61 -8.36
C GLY A 129 -7.90 -21.29 -7.69
N VAL A 130 -7.08 -20.47 -8.36
CA VAL A 130 -6.58 -19.18 -7.87
C VAL A 130 -6.84 -18.12 -8.96
N GLY A 131 -7.13 -16.88 -8.60
CA GLY A 131 -7.23 -15.81 -9.59
C GLY A 131 -8.24 -14.73 -9.25
N LEU A 132 -8.36 -13.75 -10.14
CA LEU A 132 -9.19 -12.56 -10.00
C LEU A 132 -10.48 -12.62 -10.85
N GLY A 133 -10.70 -13.73 -11.55
CA GLY A 133 -11.82 -13.91 -12.49
C GLY A 133 -11.52 -13.37 -13.89
N ARG A 134 -12.14 -13.97 -14.91
CA ARG A 134 -11.80 -13.73 -16.33
C ARG A 134 -11.99 -12.27 -16.75
N GLU A 135 -13.08 -11.66 -16.33
CA GLU A 135 -13.37 -10.26 -16.69
C GLU A 135 -12.40 -9.27 -16.04
N GLU A 136 -12.01 -9.50 -14.78
CA GLU A 136 -11.03 -8.64 -14.09
C GLU A 136 -9.65 -8.78 -14.74
N MET A 137 -9.23 -10.02 -15.04
CA MET A 137 -7.96 -10.29 -15.73
C MET A 137 -7.89 -9.64 -17.12
N GLN A 138 -8.98 -9.66 -17.89
CA GLN A 138 -9.04 -8.99 -19.19
C GLN A 138 -8.92 -7.46 -19.05
N ARG A 139 -9.55 -6.85 -18.03
CA ARG A 139 -9.40 -5.40 -17.78
C ARG A 139 -7.98 -5.06 -17.33
N ILE A 140 -7.37 -5.91 -16.50
CA ILE A 140 -5.97 -5.76 -16.06
C ILE A 140 -5.02 -5.87 -17.26
N PHE A 141 -5.23 -6.83 -18.16
CA PHE A 141 -4.46 -6.98 -19.39
C PHE A 141 -4.44 -5.69 -20.22
N LEU A 142 -5.61 -5.11 -20.48
CA LEU A 142 -5.72 -3.86 -21.24
C LEU A 142 -5.09 -2.67 -20.49
N ALA A 143 -5.22 -2.63 -19.16
CA ALA A 143 -4.59 -1.60 -18.34
C ALA A 143 -3.05 -1.70 -18.32
N LEU A 144 -2.49 -2.92 -18.38
CA LEU A 144 -1.05 -3.16 -18.51
C LEU A 144 -0.54 -2.81 -19.90
N LYS A 145 -1.28 -3.15 -20.97
CA LYS A 145 -0.94 -2.73 -22.34
C LYS A 145 -0.78 -1.21 -22.41
N LYS A 146 -1.77 -0.47 -21.88
CA LYS A 146 -1.72 1.00 -21.80
C LYS A 146 -0.55 1.52 -20.94
N LEU A 147 -0.14 0.80 -19.89
CA LEU A 147 1.02 1.16 -19.08
C LEU A 147 2.32 1.07 -19.89
N VAL A 148 2.51 -0.04 -20.60
CA VAL A 148 3.68 -0.26 -21.48
C VAL A 148 3.69 0.74 -22.63
N ASP A 149 2.54 1.07 -23.22
CA ASP A 149 2.48 2.08 -24.28
C ASP A 149 2.89 3.50 -23.79
N SER A 150 2.73 3.76 -22.49
CA SER A 150 3.03 5.08 -21.89
C SER A 150 4.46 5.26 -21.38
N HIS A 151 5.23 4.17 -21.22
CA HIS A 151 6.60 4.21 -20.70
C HIS A 151 7.50 3.28 -21.52
N PRO A 152 8.75 3.66 -21.85
CA PRO A 152 9.67 2.77 -22.53
C PRO A 152 10.19 1.68 -21.56
N LEU A 153 9.52 0.53 -21.51
CA LEU A 153 9.82 -0.55 -20.56
C LEU A 153 10.53 -1.73 -21.25
N GLN A 154 11.40 -2.44 -20.55
CA GLN A 154 12.04 -3.64 -21.10
C GLN A 154 11.15 -4.87 -20.93
N ARG A 155 10.58 -5.04 -19.74
CA ARG A 155 9.67 -6.15 -19.44
C ARG A 155 8.65 -5.75 -18.38
N CYS A 156 7.37 -6.00 -18.66
CA CYS A 156 6.28 -5.82 -17.71
C CYS A 156 5.74 -7.18 -17.26
N ARG A 157 5.46 -7.32 -15.98
CA ARG A 157 4.93 -8.53 -15.36
C ARG A 157 3.80 -8.20 -14.39
N LEU A 158 2.73 -9.00 -14.40
CA LEU A 158 1.69 -8.90 -13.38
C LEU A 158 2.18 -9.55 -12.09
N TRP A 159 2.47 -8.75 -11.06
CA TRP A 159 2.91 -9.26 -9.76
C TRP A 159 1.75 -9.85 -8.96
N GLY A 160 0.58 -9.18 -9.01
CA GLY A 160 -0.65 -9.64 -8.37
C GLY A 160 -1.52 -8.53 -7.80
N LYS A 161 -2.28 -8.84 -6.74
CA LYS A 161 -3.24 -7.95 -6.08
C LYS A 161 -3.10 -7.99 -4.56
N ILE A 162 -3.00 -6.80 -3.95
CA ILE A 162 -3.01 -6.60 -2.51
C ILE A 162 -4.38 -6.07 -2.09
N LEU A 163 -4.99 -6.73 -1.11
CA LEU A 163 -6.29 -6.36 -0.58
C LEU A 163 -6.14 -5.29 0.49
N GLY A 164 -7.00 -4.28 0.43
CA GLY A 164 -7.09 -3.22 1.43
C GLY A 164 -8.49 -3.07 2.01
N THR A 165 -8.62 -2.27 3.07
CA THR A 165 -9.89 -2.07 3.78
C THR A 165 -10.85 -1.14 3.04
N GLU A 166 -10.33 -0.15 2.31
CA GLU A 166 -11.12 0.81 1.52
C GLU A 166 -10.95 0.59 0.02
N SER A 167 -9.76 0.24 -0.44
CA SER A 167 -9.47 -0.06 -1.85
C SER A 167 -8.33 -1.07 -1.97
N ASN A 168 -8.29 -1.79 -3.10
CA ASN A 168 -7.25 -2.76 -3.39
C ASN A 168 -6.12 -2.12 -4.21
N TYR A 169 -5.00 -2.83 -4.34
CA TYR A 169 -3.90 -2.48 -5.24
C TYR A 169 -3.60 -3.62 -6.19
N ILE A 170 -3.66 -3.36 -7.49
CA ILE A 170 -3.11 -4.20 -8.54
C ILE A 170 -1.66 -3.74 -8.75
N VAL A 171 -0.72 -4.68 -8.77
CA VAL A 171 0.71 -4.40 -8.81
C VAL A 171 1.31 -4.93 -10.11
N ALA A 172 1.97 -4.05 -10.85
CA ALA A 172 2.82 -4.39 -11.98
C ALA A 172 4.28 -4.29 -11.57
N GLU A 173 5.07 -5.30 -11.95
CA GLU A 173 6.50 -5.37 -11.79
C GLU A 173 7.16 -5.08 -13.13
N ILE A 174 8.09 -4.14 -13.15
CA ILE A 174 8.70 -3.62 -14.36
C ILE A 174 10.22 -3.67 -14.23
N GLU A 175 10.86 -4.26 -15.22
CA GLU A 175 12.31 -4.17 -15.41
C GLU A 175 12.57 -3.01 -16.40
N ASN A 176 13.29 -2.00 -15.92
CA ASN A 176 13.70 -0.87 -16.75
C ASN A 176 14.95 -1.25 -17.54
N ARG A 177 15.05 -0.74 -18.77
CA ARG A 177 16.29 -0.79 -19.53
C ARG A 177 17.35 0.00 -18.76
N GLU A 178 18.45 -0.65 -18.39
CA GLU A 178 19.56 -0.02 -17.66
C GLU A 178 19.94 1.32 -18.33
N GLY A 179 19.84 2.44 -17.60
CA GLY A 179 20.24 3.76 -18.13
C GLY A 179 19.43 4.99 -17.70
N THR A 180 18.27 4.86 -17.03
CA THR A 180 17.63 6.02 -16.38
C THR A 180 18.05 6.09 -14.92
N GLU A 181 19.23 6.66 -14.68
CA GLU A 181 19.73 7.00 -13.35
C GLU A 181 18.89 8.18 -12.80
N GLU A 182 17.94 7.88 -11.92
CA GLU A 182 17.42 8.88 -10.98
C GLU A 182 18.35 8.86 -9.76
N GLU A 183 19.22 9.88 -9.63
CA GLU A 183 20.08 10.08 -8.47
C GLU A 183 19.23 10.35 -7.20
N GLU A 184 18.92 9.31 -6.42
CA GLU A 184 18.37 9.48 -5.06
C GLU A 184 19.48 9.46 -4.01
N GLN A 185 19.65 10.60 -3.32
CA GLN A 185 20.64 10.83 -2.25
C GLN A 185 20.28 10.07 -0.96
N THR A 186 20.60 8.79 -0.87
CA THR A 186 20.77 8.06 0.40
C THR A 186 21.76 6.90 0.20
N PRO A 187 22.45 6.40 1.25
CA PRO A 187 23.29 5.20 1.15
C PRO A 187 22.44 3.93 1.03
N THR A 188 21.56 3.91 0.04
CA THR A 188 20.65 2.83 -0.34
C THR A 188 21.28 2.08 -1.52
N GLU A 189 20.97 0.80 -1.71
CA GLU A 189 21.35 0.09 -2.94
C GLU A 189 20.92 0.94 -4.16
N PRO A 190 21.83 1.25 -5.10
CA PRO A 190 21.51 2.08 -6.25
C PRO A 190 20.37 1.46 -7.05
N SER A 191 19.50 2.31 -7.62
CA SER A 191 18.41 1.90 -8.50
C SER A 191 18.91 0.89 -9.54
N GLY A 192 18.30 -0.29 -9.60
CA GLY A 192 18.72 -1.36 -10.52
C GLY A 192 19.51 -2.52 -9.89
N THR A 193 19.92 -2.44 -8.62
CA THR A 193 20.62 -3.55 -7.95
C THR A 193 19.82 -4.13 -6.77
N GLY A 194 20.05 -5.42 -6.48
CA GLY A 194 19.46 -6.13 -5.34
C GLY A 194 17.94 -6.02 -5.24
N VAL A 195 17.45 -5.44 -4.14
CA VAL A 195 16.01 -5.32 -3.85
C VAL A 195 15.34 -4.22 -4.70
N ASN A 196 16.13 -3.31 -5.26
CA ASN A 196 15.69 -2.21 -6.12
C ASN A 196 15.93 -2.48 -7.62
N LYS A 197 16.18 -3.74 -8.02
CA LYS A 197 16.30 -4.15 -9.43
C LYS A 197 15.02 -3.85 -10.23
N CYS A 198 13.86 -4.23 -9.69
CA CYS A 198 12.56 -4.01 -10.34
C CYS A 198 11.87 -2.75 -9.81
N VAL A 199 11.24 -2.01 -10.71
CA VAL A 199 10.34 -0.89 -10.38
C VAL A 199 8.91 -1.41 -10.30
N TYR A 200 8.14 -0.97 -9.31
CA TYR A 200 6.78 -1.41 -9.10
C TYR A 200 5.80 -0.27 -9.34
N TYR A 201 4.76 -0.54 -10.13
CA TYR A 201 3.65 0.37 -10.37
C TYR A 201 2.38 -0.21 -9.77
N VAL A 202 1.55 0.65 -9.18
CA VAL A 202 0.30 0.23 -8.56
C VAL A 202 -0.90 0.97 -9.14
N CYS A 203 -1.99 0.26 -9.29
CA CYS A 203 -3.26 0.78 -9.75
C CYS A 203 -4.37 0.33 -8.78
N LYS A 204 -5.32 1.20 -8.46
CA LYS A 204 -6.43 0.83 -7.55
C LYS A 204 -7.46 -0.06 -8.25
N GLU A 205 -7.84 0.36 -9.45
CA GLU A 205 -8.83 -0.31 -10.30
C GLU A 205 -8.41 -0.17 -11.75
N PRO A 206 -8.61 -1.20 -12.60
CA PRO A 206 -8.26 -1.11 -14.01
C PRO A 206 -8.91 0.11 -14.68
N GLY A 207 -8.11 0.91 -15.40
CA GLY A 207 -8.56 2.12 -16.07
C GLY A 207 -8.14 3.42 -15.36
N LEU A 208 -7.81 3.34 -14.07
CA LEU A 208 -7.18 4.43 -13.33
C LEU A 208 -5.69 4.55 -13.67
N PRO A 209 -5.06 5.73 -13.44
CA PRO A 209 -3.63 5.90 -13.66
C PRO A 209 -2.81 4.97 -12.75
N TRP A 210 -1.70 4.48 -13.31
CA TRP A 210 -0.69 3.74 -12.57
C TRP A 210 0.22 4.69 -11.81
N LEU A 211 0.55 4.35 -10.56
CA LEU A 211 1.40 5.14 -9.68
C LEU A 211 2.69 4.38 -9.39
N LYS A 212 3.84 4.99 -9.69
CA LYS A 212 5.17 4.44 -9.38
C LYS A 212 5.38 4.40 -7.87
N LEU A 213 5.79 3.25 -7.33
CA LEU A 213 6.20 3.13 -5.93
C LEU A 213 7.64 3.64 -5.75
N PRO A 214 7.96 4.24 -4.58
CA PRO A 214 9.32 4.66 -4.28
C PRO A 214 10.28 3.47 -4.13
N ALA A 215 11.58 3.72 -4.21
CA ALA A 215 12.60 2.75 -3.84
C ALA A 215 12.47 2.34 -2.36
N VAL A 216 12.89 1.11 -2.03
CA VAL A 216 12.83 0.61 -0.66
C VAL A 216 14.18 0.77 0.03
N THR A 217 14.16 1.10 1.31
CA THR A 217 15.37 1.12 2.16
C THR A 217 15.43 -0.09 3.09
N PRO A 218 16.63 -0.56 3.49
CA PRO A 218 16.77 -1.64 4.46
C PRO A 218 16.07 -1.35 5.81
N ALA A 219 16.06 -0.08 6.23
CA ALA A 219 15.37 0.37 7.44
C ALA A 219 13.85 0.15 7.36
N GLN A 220 13.23 0.42 6.20
CA GLN A 220 11.82 0.15 5.96
C GLN A 220 11.52 -1.35 5.99
N ILE A 221 12.37 -2.19 5.39
CA ILE A 221 12.18 -3.65 5.41
C ILE A 221 12.25 -4.19 6.85
N ASN A 222 13.23 -3.72 7.64
CA ASN A 222 13.38 -4.14 9.03
C ASN A 222 12.21 -3.66 9.90
N ALA A 223 11.77 -2.42 9.76
CA ALA A 223 10.59 -1.92 10.45
C ALA A 223 9.32 -2.71 10.03
N ALA A 224 9.16 -3.01 8.74
CA ALA A 224 8.04 -3.79 8.21
C ALA A 224 7.98 -5.21 8.80
N ARG A 225 9.13 -5.84 9.07
CA ARG A 225 9.21 -7.16 9.72
C ARG A 225 8.63 -7.16 11.14
N CYS A 226 8.76 -6.03 11.84
CA CYS A 226 8.31 -5.88 13.22
C CYS A 226 6.84 -5.48 13.35
N ILE A 227 6.17 -5.05 12.27
CA ILE A 227 4.79 -4.54 12.32
C ILE A 227 3.81 -5.38 11.50
N ARG A 228 2.56 -5.43 11.95
CA ARG A 228 1.45 -6.10 11.23
C ARG A 228 0.30 -5.11 11.03
N LYS A 229 0.09 -4.65 9.80
CA LYS A 229 -0.93 -3.65 9.44
C LYS A 229 -1.67 -4.07 8.17
N PHE A 230 -2.98 -3.86 8.16
CA PHE A 230 -3.78 -3.96 6.94
C PHE A 230 -3.58 -2.68 6.12
N PHE A 231 -3.59 -2.83 4.80
CA PHE A 231 -3.55 -1.71 3.87
C PHE A 231 -4.90 -1.00 3.83
N THR A 232 -4.89 0.33 3.74
CA THR A 232 -6.13 1.10 3.61
C THR A 232 -6.61 1.17 2.17
N GLY A 233 -5.70 1.23 1.20
CA GLY A 233 -6.03 1.56 -0.19
C GLY A 233 -5.76 3.04 -0.55
N ARG A 234 -5.10 3.77 0.36
CA ARG A 234 -4.59 5.12 0.18
C ARG A 234 -3.07 5.15 0.38
N LEU A 235 -2.32 5.42 -0.70
CA LEU A 235 -0.85 5.40 -0.69
C LEU A 235 -0.23 6.47 0.21
N ASP A 236 -0.97 7.55 0.44
CA ASP A 236 -0.62 8.70 1.29
C ASP A 236 -1.00 8.51 2.77
N ALA A 237 -1.65 7.39 3.14
CA ALA A 237 -2.05 7.15 4.51
C ALA A 237 -0.84 6.96 5.45
N PRO A 238 -0.83 7.58 6.65
CA PRO A 238 0.23 7.39 7.61
C PRO A 238 0.15 6.01 8.28
N ILE A 239 1.30 5.35 8.43
CA ILE A 239 1.39 4.06 9.14
C ILE A 239 1.57 4.30 10.64
N SER A 240 0.48 4.22 11.40
CA SER A 240 0.52 4.27 12.86
C SER A 240 0.90 2.90 13.43
N SER A 241 2.16 2.73 13.84
CA SER A 241 2.67 1.49 14.44
C SER A 241 3.71 1.76 15.52
N TYR A 242 3.93 0.76 16.37
CA TYR A 242 5.10 0.68 17.23
C TYR A 242 5.81 -0.67 16.95
N PRO A 243 7.10 -0.67 16.53
CA PRO A 243 7.97 0.48 16.28
C PRO A 243 7.47 1.41 15.16
N PRO A 244 7.87 2.71 15.17
CA PRO A 244 7.46 3.65 14.14
C PRO A 244 8.01 3.23 12.77
N PHE A 245 7.16 3.30 11.74
CA PHE A 245 7.56 2.96 10.38
C PHE A 245 8.08 4.21 9.64
N PRO A 246 9.27 4.16 9.01
CA PRO A 246 9.84 5.29 8.28
C PRO A 246 9.22 5.43 6.87
N GLY A 247 8.01 5.99 6.81
CA GLY A 247 7.33 6.30 5.55
C GLY A 247 5.80 6.26 5.66
N LEU A 248 5.15 6.40 4.51
CA LEU A 248 3.69 6.28 4.36
C LEU A 248 3.30 4.86 3.91
N GLU A 249 2.02 4.64 3.62
CA GLU A 249 1.52 3.37 3.11
C GLU A 249 2.22 2.94 1.82
N ALA A 250 2.58 3.87 0.92
CA ALA A 250 3.35 3.56 -0.29
C ALA A 250 4.69 2.87 0.02
N ASN A 251 5.44 3.36 1.00
CA ASN A 251 6.71 2.78 1.41
C ASN A 251 6.51 1.43 2.11
N TYR A 252 5.45 1.29 2.92
CA TYR A 252 5.11 0.01 3.56
C TYR A 252 4.70 -1.03 2.52
N LEU A 253 3.90 -0.63 1.52
CA LEU A 253 3.49 -1.47 0.41
C LEU A 253 4.70 -1.98 -0.38
N ARG A 254 5.61 -1.08 -0.74
CA ARG A 254 6.87 -1.43 -1.40
C ARG A 254 7.72 -2.40 -0.57
N ALA A 255 7.84 -2.17 0.74
CA ALA A 255 8.57 -3.06 1.65
C ALA A 255 7.92 -4.44 1.77
N GLN A 256 6.59 -4.53 1.78
CA GLN A 256 5.87 -5.80 1.77
C GLN A 256 6.04 -6.55 0.45
N ILE A 257 5.96 -5.84 -0.69
CA ILE A 257 6.22 -6.41 -2.01
C ILE A 257 7.62 -7.01 -2.06
N ALA A 258 8.66 -6.28 -1.61
CA ALA A 258 10.02 -6.79 -1.54
C ALA A 258 10.12 -8.10 -0.75
N ARG A 259 9.53 -8.13 0.46
CA ARG A 259 9.53 -9.31 1.35
C ARG A 259 8.80 -10.50 0.76
N ILE A 260 7.67 -10.26 0.09
CA ILE A 260 6.88 -11.31 -0.56
C ILE A 260 7.63 -11.82 -1.78
N SER A 261 8.12 -10.95 -2.66
CA SER A 261 8.90 -11.33 -3.84
C SER A 261 10.07 -12.23 -3.50
N ALA A 262 10.92 -11.80 -2.55
CA ALA A 262 12.08 -12.57 -2.11
C ALA A 262 11.73 -13.91 -1.45
N GLY A 263 10.53 -14.02 -0.85
CA GLY A 263 10.09 -15.23 -0.16
C GLY A 263 9.20 -16.16 -0.99
N THR A 264 8.74 -15.74 -2.17
CA THR A 264 7.68 -16.46 -2.90
C THR A 264 7.88 -16.62 -4.39
N GLN A 265 8.81 -15.88 -5.01
CA GLN A 265 9.11 -16.08 -6.42
C GLN A 265 9.96 -17.34 -6.61
N VAL A 266 9.37 -18.34 -7.27
CA VAL A 266 9.98 -19.64 -7.53
C VAL A 266 9.81 -20.04 -8.99
N SER A 267 10.68 -20.92 -9.46
CA SER A 267 10.68 -21.49 -10.81
C SER A 267 10.92 -22.99 -10.75
N PRO A 268 10.53 -23.76 -11.79
CA PRO A 268 10.93 -25.14 -11.93
C PRO A 268 12.46 -25.28 -11.93
N LEU A 269 12.96 -26.37 -11.34
CA LEU A 269 14.37 -26.73 -11.34
C LEU A 269 14.89 -26.84 -12.78
N GLY A 270 16.00 -26.18 -13.07
CA GLY A 270 16.63 -26.18 -14.39
C GLY A 270 16.03 -25.19 -15.39
N PHE A 271 15.03 -24.38 -14.99
CA PHE A 271 14.49 -23.33 -15.84
C PHE A 271 15.49 -22.18 -16.07
N TYR A 272 16.20 -21.76 -15.02
CA TYR A 272 17.28 -20.78 -15.10
C TYR A 272 18.63 -21.47 -14.91
N GLN A 273 19.65 -20.94 -15.60
CA GLN A 273 21.04 -21.32 -15.44
C GLN A 273 21.88 -20.07 -15.16
N PHE A 274 22.95 -20.21 -14.37
CA PHE A 274 23.89 -19.12 -14.16
C PHE A 274 24.63 -18.83 -15.46
N ALA A 275 24.90 -17.55 -15.74
CA ALA A 275 25.76 -17.20 -16.87
C ALA A 275 27.18 -17.68 -16.58
N GLU A 276 27.73 -18.54 -17.44
CA GLU A 276 29.16 -18.86 -17.41
C GLU A 276 29.90 -17.66 -18.02
N GLU A 277 30.69 -16.93 -17.23
CA GLU A 277 31.60 -15.92 -17.76
C GLU A 277 32.77 -16.63 -18.46
N GLU A 278 32.88 -16.47 -19.78
CA GLU A 278 34.04 -16.88 -20.57
C GLU A 278 35.24 -15.98 -20.20
N GLY A 279 35.93 -16.30 -19.10
CA GLY A 279 37.12 -15.59 -18.66
C GLY A 279 37.90 -16.40 -17.63
N GLU A 280 38.81 -17.25 -18.10
CA GLU A 280 39.88 -17.80 -17.26
C GLU A 280 40.76 -16.62 -16.79
N ASP A 281 40.70 -16.25 -15.50
CA ASP A 281 41.72 -15.52 -14.71
C ASP A 281 41.20 -14.42 -13.74
N GLU A 282 39.97 -14.48 -13.24
CA GLU A 282 39.58 -13.71 -12.03
C GLU A 282 38.86 -14.60 -10.99
N PRO A 283 39.08 -14.37 -9.67
CA PRO A 283 38.46 -15.19 -8.63
C PRO A 283 36.93 -15.14 -8.77
N GLU A 284 36.30 -16.32 -8.76
CA GLU A 284 34.85 -16.53 -8.83
C GLU A 284 34.08 -15.66 -7.83
N GLU A 285 33.76 -14.42 -8.19
CA GLU A 285 32.62 -13.74 -7.59
C GLU A 285 31.36 -14.40 -8.18
N PRO A 286 30.40 -14.85 -7.35
CA PRO A 286 29.19 -15.43 -7.87
C PRO A 286 28.48 -14.36 -8.71
N SER A 287 28.50 -14.53 -10.04
CA SER A 287 27.75 -13.69 -10.95
C SER A 287 26.27 -13.78 -10.59
N ASP A 288 25.67 -12.67 -10.17
CA ASP A 288 24.25 -12.56 -9.84
C ASP A 288 23.34 -12.62 -11.09
N SER A 289 23.94 -12.82 -12.28
CA SER A 289 23.23 -12.90 -13.54
C SER A 289 22.85 -14.36 -13.89
N TYR A 290 21.56 -14.59 -14.10
CA TYR A 290 21.03 -15.87 -14.57
C TYR A 290 20.25 -15.66 -15.86
N ASN A 291 20.33 -16.65 -16.74
CA ASN A 291 19.66 -16.66 -18.03
C ASN A 291 18.64 -17.81 -18.10
N GLN A 292 17.61 -17.63 -18.93
CA GLN A 292 16.66 -18.69 -19.22
C GLN A 292 17.36 -19.82 -19.98
N ASN A 293 17.22 -21.05 -19.51
CA ASN A 293 17.78 -22.22 -20.16
C ASN A 293 16.98 -22.57 -21.43
N PRO A 294 17.56 -22.48 -22.65
CA PRO A 294 16.86 -22.80 -23.89
C PRO A 294 16.51 -24.29 -24.01
N ASP A 295 17.30 -25.15 -23.36
CA ASP A 295 17.16 -26.61 -23.39
C ASP A 295 16.16 -27.14 -22.35
N PHE A 296 15.48 -26.25 -21.63
CA PHE A 296 14.48 -26.66 -20.64
C PHE A 296 13.29 -27.36 -21.31
N GLU A 297 13.07 -28.65 -20.99
CA GLU A 297 11.97 -29.46 -21.54
C GLU A 297 10.68 -29.44 -20.71
N GLY A 298 10.73 -28.85 -19.51
CA GLY A 298 9.63 -28.92 -18.55
C GLY A 298 9.75 -30.10 -17.60
N VAL A 299 9.33 -29.88 -16.35
CA VAL A 299 9.26 -30.95 -15.34
C VAL A 299 7.85 -31.54 -15.35
N PRO A 300 7.67 -32.88 -15.36
CA PRO A 300 6.35 -33.49 -15.31
C PRO A 300 5.55 -33.04 -14.08
N VAL A 301 4.29 -32.68 -14.30
CA VAL A 301 3.39 -32.13 -13.27
C VAL A 301 3.24 -33.06 -12.06
N SER A 302 3.21 -34.38 -12.27
CA SER A 302 3.16 -35.37 -11.18
C SER A 302 4.36 -35.27 -10.25
N LYS A 303 5.58 -35.18 -10.81
CA LYS A 303 6.81 -35.01 -10.02
C LYS A 303 6.82 -33.70 -9.25
N MET A 304 6.33 -32.62 -9.86
CA MET A 304 6.25 -31.31 -9.21
C MET A 304 5.23 -31.24 -8.07
N ALA A 305 4.17 -32.04 -8.17
CA ALA A 305 3.16 -32.17 -7.13
C ALA A 305 3.59 -33.08 -5.97
N GLU A 306 4.52 -34.00 -6.20
CA GLU A 306 5.01 -34.92 -5.17
C GLU A 306 6.23 -34.36 -4.42
N SER A 307 7.13 -33.65 -5.12
CA SER A 307 8.37 -33.16 -4.53
C SER A 307 8.55 -31.65 -4.61
N LEU A 308 8.73 -31.02 -3.45
CA LEU A 308 9.11 -29.61 -3.33
C LEU A 308 10.52 -29.32 -3.88
N SER A 309 11.40 -30.32 -3.98
CA SER A 309 12.75 -30.14 -4.52
C SER A 309 12.80 -29.78 -6.01
N THR A 310 11.66 -29.91 -6.70
CA THR A 310 11.50 -29.52 -8.11
C THR A 310 11.28 -28.01 -8.28
N TRP A 311 11.11 -27.27 -7.19
CA TRP A 311 10.92 -25.83 -7.17
C TRP A 311 12.16 -25.16 -6.57
N VAL A 312 12.65 -24.11 -7.23
CA VAL A 312 13.81 -23.34 -6.78
C VAL A 312 13.47 -21.85 -6.74
N HIS A 313 14.02 -21.13 -5.77
CA HIS A 313 13.93 -19.67 -5.75
C HIS A 313 14.86 -19.08 -6.82
N HIS A 314 14.38 -18.11 -7.59
CA HIS A 314 15.19 -17.36 -8.58
C HIS A 314 15.36 -15.88 -8.23
N VAL A 315 14.82 -15.44 -7.10
CA VAL A 315 15.06 -14.10 -6.54
C VAL A 315 15.96 -14.21 -5.33
N GLN A 316 16.88 -13.25 -5.19
CA GLN A 316 17.81 -13.19 -4.08
C GLN A 316 17.06 -13.04 -2.75
N HIS A 317 17.47 -13.81 -1.75
CA HIS A 317 16.87 -13.79 -0.44
C HIS A 317 17.27 -12.52 0.33
N ILE A 318 16.29 -11.77 0.87
CA ILE A 318 16.57 -10.60 1.69
C ILE A 318 17.05 -11.05 3.08
N LEU A 319 18.35 -10.92 3.33
CA LEU A 319 18.96 -11.30 4.60
C LEU A 319 18.34 -10.50 5.78
N GLN A 320 18.24 -11.15 6.94
CA GLN A 320 18.29 -10.42 8.20
C GLN A 320 19.78 -10.23 8.45
N GLN A 321 20.27 -8.99 8.59
CA GLN A 321 21.69 -8.70 8.82
C GLN A 321 22.29 -9.76 9.78
N GLY A 322 23.14 -10.65 9.24
CA GLY A 322 23.85 -11.69 9.99
C GLY A 322 23.31 -13.12 9.97
N ARG A 323 22.23 -13.51 9.24
CA ARG A 323 21.86 -14.94 9.09
C ARG A 323 21.24 -15.30 7.73
N CYS A 324 21.92 -16.15 6.96
CA CYS A 324 21.33 -16.98 5.90
C CYS A 324 20.64 -18.18 6.55
N SER A 325 19.41 -18.02 7.01
CA SER A 325 18.59 -19.18 7.37
C SER A 325 17.25 -19.07 6.66
N TRP A 326 17.04 -19.96 5.70
CA TRP A 326 15.71 -20.28 5.18
C TRP A 326 14.76 -20.44 6.37
N ASP A 327 13.61 -19.75 6.33
CA ASP A 327 12.60 -19.84 7.38
C ASP A 327 12.23 -21.32 7.55
N LYS A 328 12.71 -21.91 8.66
CA LYS A 328 12.38 -23.29 9.04
C LYS A 328 10.89 -23.38 9.34
N GLU A 329 10.36 -24.61 9.20
CA GLU A 329 8.98 -24.96 9.54
C GLU A 329 8.45 -24.15 10.72
N ILE A 330 7.42 -23.34 10.49
CA ILE A 330 6.75 -22.63 11.57
C ILE A 330 5.73 -23.61 12.14
N LEU A 331 5.89 -23.99 13.42
CA LEU A 331 4.94 -24.84 14.14
C LEU A 331 4.66 -26.19 13.44
N SER A 332 5.69 -26.85 12.92
CA SER A 332 5.58 -28.12 12.17
C SER A 332 4.73 -28.02 10.89
N THR A 333 4.47 -26.80 10.39
CA THR A 333 3.88 -26.60 9.07
C THR A 333 4.98 -26.32 8.05
N PRO A 334 5.02 -27.06 6.92
CA PRO A 334 5.99 -26.79 5.89
C PRO A 334 5.72 -25.40 5.27
N PRO A 335 6.76 -24.66 4.86
CA PRO A 335 6.61 -23.31 4.31
C PRO A 335 5.80 -23.28 2.99
N TRP A 336 5.75 -24.43 2.31
CA TRP A 336 5.10 -24.61 1.02
C TRP A 336 4.24 -25.87 1.01
N SER A 337 3.17 -25.83 0.23
CA SER A 337 2.34 -27.00 -0.08
C SER A 337 2.15 -27.08 -1.59
N THR A 338 2.38 -28.26 -2.15
CA THR A 338 2.25 -28.53 -3.58
C THR A 338 1.08 -29.49 -3.83
N LYS A 339 0.41 -29.35 -4.97
CA LYS A 339 -0.68 -30.22 -5.41
C LYS A 339 -0.81 -30.21 -6.94
N MET A 340 -1.51 -31.20 -7.49
CA MET A 340 -2.04 -31.13 -8.85
C MET A 340 -3.39 -30.43 -8.87
N SER A 341 -3.73 -29.76 -9.98
CA SER A 341 -5.06 -29.16 -10.17
C SER A 341 -6.17 -30.20 -10.30
N SER A 342 -5.94 -31.29 -11.03
CA SER A 342 -6.93 -32.35 -11.29
C SER A 342 -6.29 -33.73 -11.29
N THR A 343 -6.87 -34.66 -10.54
CA THR A 343 -6.53 -36.08 -10.58
C THR A 343 -7.33 -36.84 -11.65
N LEU A 344 -8.45 -36.28 -12.11
CA LEU A 344 -9.35 -36.93 -13.07
C LEU A 344 -8.85 -36.84 -14.52
N THR A 345 -8.17 -35.73 -14.85
CA THR A 345 -7.65 -35.46 -16.19
C THR A 345 -6.17 -35.06 -16.09
N PRO A 346 -5.28 -36.00 -15.75
CA PRO A 346 -3.88 -35.70 -15.46
C PRO A 346 -3.13 -35.12 -16.67
N GLN A 347 -3.57 -35.41 -17.90
CA GLN A 347 -2.96 -34.85 -19.11
C GLN A 347 -3.11 -33.31 -19.25
N TYR A 348 -4.11 -32.72 -18.59
CA TYR A 348 -4.37 -31.28 -18.58
C TYR A 348 -4.15 -30.68 -17.19
N ALA A 349 -3.59 -31.46 -16.26
CA ALA A 349 -3.34 -30.98 -14.93
C ALA A 349 -2.15 -30.03 -14.89
N VAL A 350 -2.15 -29.15 -13.91
CA VAL A 350 -1.12 -28.14 -13.66
C VAL A 350 -0.57 -28.38 -12.26
N ALA A 351 0.74 -28.20 -12.10
CA ALA A 351 1.38 -28.24 -10.79
C ALA A 351 1.12 -26.91 -10.10
N VAL A 352 0.61 -26.94 -8.88
CA VAL A 352 0.26 -25.76 -8.10
C VAL A 352 1.05 -25.77 -6.80
N LEU A 353 1.83 -24.73 -6.59
CA LEU A 353 2.54 -24.48 -5.35
C LEU A 353 1.87 -23.32 -4.60
N ARG A 354 1.66 -23.47 -3.31
CA ARG A 354 1.08 -22.46 -2.42
C ARG A 354 2.02 -22.19 -1.26
N SER A 355 2.26 -20.92 -0.95
CA SER A 355 2.99 -20.53 0.26
C SER A 355 2.07 -20.60 1.49
N ASN A 356 2.56 -21.25 2.55
CA ASN A 356 1.93 -21.23 3.86
C ASN A 356 2.41 -20.04 4.70
N LEU A 357 3.63 -19.55 4.44
CA LEU A 357 4.18 -18.36 5.09
C LEU A 357 3.55 -17.08 4.57
N TRP A 358 3.23 -17.01 3.28
CA TRP A 358 2.56 -15.87 2.67
C TRP A 358 1.23 -16.32 2.04
N PRO A 359 0.15 -16.40 2.86
CA PRO A 359 -1.17 -16.73 2.34
C PRO A 359 -1.55 -15.77 1.22
N GLY A 360 -1.85 -16.35 0.05
CA GLY A 360 -2.13 -15.61 -1.18
C GLY A 360 -1.07 -15.78 -2.26
N ALA A 361 0.16 -16.16 -1.90
CA ALA A 361 1.22 -16.46 -2.87
C ALA A 361 1.03 -17.86 -3.45
N HIS A 362 0.90 -17.91 -4.77
CA HIS A 362 0.77 -19.15 -5.53
C HIS A 362 1.72 -19.12 -6.73
N ALA A 363 2.23 -20.30 -7.09
CA ALA A 363 2.94 -20.50 -8.34
C ALA A 363 2.31 -21.67 -9.08
N TYR A 364 2.29 -21.61 -10.40
CA TYR A 364 1.91 -22.75 -11.22
C TYR A 364 3.01 -23.11 -12.20
N ALA A 365 3.05 -24.37 -12.61
CA ALA A 365 3.93 -24.85 -13.68
C ALA A 365 3.23 -25.91 -14.54
N CYS A 366 3.38 -25.80 -15.85
CA CYS A 366 2.87 -26.73 -16.86
C CYS A 366 3.81 -26.75 -18.07
N GLY A 367 4.53 -27.85 -18.28
CA GLY A 367 5.53 -27.97 -19.34
C GLY A 367 6.63 -26.92 -19.16
N LYS A 368 6.83 -26.07 -20.19
CA LYS A 368 7.81 -24.97 -20.17
C LYS A 368 7.28 -23.68 -19.54
N LYS A 369 5.99 -23.63 -19.17
CA LYS A 369 5.33 -22.42 -18.68
C LYS A 369 5.21 -22.46 -17.18
N PHE A 370 5.54 -21.36 -16.52
CA PHE A 370 5.31 -21.17 -15.09
C PHE A 370 5.09 -19.69 -14.79
N GLU A 371 4.36 -19.40 -13.73
CA GLU A 371 4.22 -18.04 -13.22
C GLU A 371 4.00 -18.02 -11.72
N ASN A 372 4.28 -16.87 -11.11
CA ASN A 372 4.04 -16.59 -9.70
C ASN A 372 3.00 -15.48 -9.56
N VAL A 373 2.04 -15.61 -8.65
CA VAL A 373 1.07 -14.54 -8.39
C VAL A 373 0.81 -14.42 -6.90
N TYR A 374 0.71 -13.18 -6.43
CA TYR A 374 0.24 -12.90 -5.07
C TYR A 374 -1.17 -12.32 -5.10
N VAL A 375 -2.12 -12.96 -4.43
CA VAL A 375 -3.46 -12.39 -4.19
C VAL A 375 -3.81 -12.52 -2.72
N GLY A 376 -3.76 -11.41 -1.97
CA GLY A 376 -4.03 -11.47 -0.54
C GLY A 376 -3.79 -10.15 0.21
N TRP A 377 -3.77 -10.23 1.54
CA TRP A 377 -3.70 -9.06 2.44
C TRP A 377 -2.29 -8.50 2.65
N GLY A 378 -1.26 -9.10 2.08
CA GLY A 378 0.14 -8.73 2.29
C GLY A 378 0.63 -9.02 3.72
N LEU A 379 0.04 -10.01 4.41
CA LEU A 379 0.39 -10.38 5.78
C LEU A 379 1.07 -11.74 5.84
N LYS A 380 2.25 -11.79 6.48
CA LYS A 380 2.95 -13.05 6.76
C LYS A 380 2.17 -13.87 7.79
N PHE A 381 2.13 -15.19 7.63
CA PHE A 381 1.53 -16.09 8.60
C PHE A 381 2.31 -16.03 9.92
N ALA A 382 1.59 -15.86 11.04
CA ALA A 382 2.17 -15.61 12.36
C ALA A 382 1.93 -16.76 13.36
N GLY A 383 1.38 -17.89 12.93
CA GLY A 383 1.16 -19.05 13.82
C GLY A 383 0.27 -18.73 15.02
N GLU A 384 0.80 -18.97 16.24
CA GLU A 384 0.09 -18.85 17.53
C GLU A 384 -0.26 -17.40 17.94
N GLY A 385 0.16 -16.40 17.16
CA GLY A 385 -0.24 -15.01 17.37
C GLY A 385 0.91 -14.05 17.17
N TYR A 386 0.59 -12.87 16.67
CA TYR A 386 1.56 -11.79 16.54
C TYR A 386 1.79 -11.12 17.90
N VAL A 387 3.03 -11.18 18.40
CA VAL A 387 3.44 -10.49 19.63
C VAL A 387 3.88 -9.08 19.28
N GLN A 388 3.24 -8.07 19.87
CA GLN A 388 3.62 -6.67 19.69
C GLN A 388 5.03 -6.42 20.27
N SER A 389 5.81 -5.57 19.61
CA SER A 389 7.14 -5.20 20.11
C SER A 389 7.02 -4.51 21.46
N THR A 390 7.88 -4.90 22.41
CA THR A 390 7.94 -4.27 23.72
C THR A 390 8.53 -2.86 23.62
N PRO A 391 8.15 -1.95 24.53
CA PRO A 391 8.83 -0.67 24.69
C PRO A 391 10.36 -0.84 24.75
N LEU A 392 11.09 0.17 24.26
CA LEU A 392 12.54 0.21 24.42
C LEU A 392 12.88 0.12 25.92
N VAL A 393 13.98 -0.57 26.23
CA VAL A 393 14.47 -0.66 27.61
C VAL A 393 14.79 0.75 28.09
N VAL A 394 14.28 1.09 29.28
CA VAL A 394 14.57 2.38 29.93
C VAL A 394 16.09 2.53 30.02
N GLN A 395 16.60 3.68 29.59
CA GLN A 395 18.02 3.96 29.69
C GLN A 395 18.43 3.92 31.16
N LYS A 396 19.57 3.30 31.45
CA LYS A 396 20.12 3.30 32.79
C LYS A 396 20.67 4.68 33.08
N ASP A 397 20.44 5.17 34.30
CA ASP A 397 21.07 6.39 34.77
C ASP A 397 22.59 6.27 34.71
N TYR A 398 23.27 7.40 34.61
CA TYR A 398 24.72 7.44 34.66
C TYR A 398 25.18 6.80 35.97
N PRO A 399 26.10 5.82 35.95
CA PRO A 399 26.57 5.21 37.18
C PRO A 399 27.25 6.29 38.02
N SER A 400 26.79 6.49 39.27
CA SER A 400 27.42 7.43 40.20
C SER A 400 28.87 7.00 40.47
N GLY A 401 29.80 7.63 39.75
CA GLY A 401 31.24 7.48 39.95
C GLY A 401 31.79 8.58 40.87
N PRO A 402 33.05 8.46 41.33
CA PRO A 402 33.69 9.46 42.17
C PRO A 402 33.65 10.87 41.57
N ASP A 403 33.63 10.99 40.24
CA ASP A 403 33.57 12.26 39.49
C ASP A 403 32.22 13.01 39.60
N VAL A 404 31.15 12.35 40.06
CA VAL A 404 29.79 12.93 40.17
C VAL A 404 29.37 13.12 41.63
N THR A 405 30.17 12.64 42.58
CA THR A 405 30.00 12.91 44.00
C THR A 405 30.59 14.29 44.28
N GLU A 406 29.73 15.27 44.56
CA GLU A 406 30.14 16.56 45.12
C GLU A 406 31.06 16.28 46.31
N ALA A 407 32.31 16.74 46.22
CA ALA A 407 33.25 16.63 47.34
C ALA A 407 32.61 17.36 48.53
N LEU A 408 32.57 16.72 49.70
CA LEU A 408 32.08 17.37 50.90
C LEU A 408 32.97 18.59 51.16
N ASP A 409 32.34 19.76 51.37
CA ASP A 409 33.05 20.95 51.81
C ASP A 409 33.84 20.60 53.07
N ALA A 410 35.11 21.04 53.12
CA ALA A 410 35.97 20.82 54.27
C ALA A 410 35.30 21.39 55.53
N SER A 411 35.41 20.67 56.65
CA SER A 411 34.87 21.15 57.91
C SER A 411 35.68 22.35 58.43
N LEU A 412 35.07 23.21 59.24
CA LEU A 412 35.73 24.38 59.83
C LEU A 412 36.99 23.99 60.63
N GLU A 413 36.99 22.81 61.27
CA GLU A 413 38.14 22.28 62.01
C GLU A 413 39.30 21.90 61.08
N GLU A 414 39.00 21.32 59.91
CA GLU A 414 40.02 20.96 58.92
C GLU A 414 40.59 22.18 58.20
N GLU A 415 39.76 23.19 57.93
CA GLU A 415 40.21 24.48 57.37
C GLU A 415 41.15 25.20 58.33
N GLN A 416 40.79 25.29 59.61
CA GLN A 416 41.65 25.87 60.65
C GLN A 416 42.95 25.10 60.84
N ALA A 417 42.92 23.76 60.76
CA ALA A 417 44.13 22.95 60.83
C ALA A 417 45.03 23.16 59.60
N LEU A 418 44.43 23.35 58.42
CA LEU A 418 45.17 23.64 57.19
C LEU A 418 45.80 25.04 57.26
N GLU A 419 45.06 26.05 57.71
CA GLU A 419 45.56 27.41 57.92
C GLU A 419 46.71 27.42 58.92
N ALA A 420 46.56 26.77 60.07
CA ALA A 420 47.62 26.66 61.07
C ALA A 420 48.85 25.92 60.54
N ALA A 421 48.66 24.88 59.70
CA ALA A 421 49.77 24.17 59.07
C ALA A 421 50.47 25.01 57.99
N ILE A 422 49.74 25.87 57.28
CA ILE A 422 50.31 26.83 56.32
C ILE A 422 51.09 27.90 57.08
N GLU A 423 50.53 28.48 58.14
CA GLU A 423 51.17 29.49 58.98
C GLU A 423 52.45 28.93 59.61
N LEU A 424 52.43 27.73 60.18
CA LEU A 424 53.61 27.10 60.76
C LEU A 424 54.69 26.80 59.72
N LYS A 425 54.30 26.37 58.50
CA LYS A 425 55.25 26.23 57.39
C LYS A 425 55.83 27.57 56.94
N GLN A 426 55.03 28.63 56.98
CA GLN A 426 55.43 29.96 56.57
C GLN A 426 56.40 30.56 57.60
N GLU A 427 56.13 30.37 58.90
CA GLU A 427 57.05 30.69 59.99
C GLU A 427 58.36 29.89 59.90
N GLU A 428 58.30 28.59 59.56
CA GLU A 428 59.50 27.77 59.36
C GLU A 428 60.32 28.28 58.16
N LEU A 429 59.67 28.69 57.06
CA LEU A 429 60.34 29.26 55.89
C LEU A 429 60.97 30.63 56.20
N GLU A 430 60.26 31.51 56.92
CA GLU A 430 60.78 32.81 57.36
C GLU A 430 61.95 32.64 58.35
N SER A 431 61.94 31.59 59.17
CA SER A 431 63.08 31.27 60.05
C SER A 431 64.31 30.79 59.28
N LEU A 432 64.11 30.04 58.19
CA LEU A 432 65.19 29.56 57.32
C LEU A 432 65.77 30.69 56.45
N GLU A 433 64.93 31.57 55.91
CA GLU A 433 65.38 32.74 55.13
C GLU A 433 66.11 33.77 56.00
N GLY A 434 65.86 33.81 57.32
CA GLY A 434 66.61 34.66 58.26
C GLY A 434 68.00 34.13 58.65
N GLU A 435 68.33 32.87 58.33
CA GLU A 435 69.63 32.25 58.65
C GLU A 435 70.57 32.12 57.44
N GLU A 436 70.10 32.31 56.19
CA GLU A 436 70.88 32.12 54.95
C GLU A 436 71.53 33.40 54.36
N ASP A 437 71.40 34.58 54.99
CA ASP A 437 72.04 35.83 54.50
C ASP A 437 73.52 36.00 54.94
N ASP A 438 74.07 35.03 55.69
CA ASP A 438 75.46 35.03 56.18
C ASP A 438 76.22 33.76 55.70
N GLU A 439 76.59 33.63 54.42
CA GLU A 439 77.87 33.04 53.91
C GLU A 439 77.85 32.56 52.42
N ASP A 440 78.77 33.16 51.64
CA ASP A 440 79.60 32.58 50.55
C ASP A 440 79.14 32.50 49.07
N ASP A 441 79.91 33.20 48.21
CA ASP A 441 79.95 33.09 46.74
C ASP A 441 81.10 32.13 46.33
N TYR A 442 80.79 31.05 45.60
CA TYR A 442 81.70 29.94 45.27
C TYR A 442 81.98 29.80 43.77
N ASP A 443 83.20 29.35 43.46
CA ASP A 443 83.77 28.95 42.17
C ASP A 443 82.87 28.08 41.25
N SER A 444 83.13 28.12 39.93
CA SER A 444 82.90 26.94 39.07
C SER A 444 84.00 26.70 38.03
N LEU A 445 84.48 25.46 38.07
CA LEU A 445 85.35 24.72 37.16
C LEU A 445 84.83 24.67 35.71
N ASP A 446 85.67 24.41 34.70
CA ASP A 446 85.88 23.03 34.21
C ASP A 446 86.85 22.88 33.02
N GLU A 447 87.48 21.69 33.00
CA GLU A 447 87.96 20.84 31.90
C GLU A 447 89.00 21.31 30.85
N SER A 448 90.20 20.70 30.93
CA SER A 448 90.62 19.61 30.00
C SER A 448 91.81 18.82 30.53
#